data_AF-A0A1G7VRQ6-F1
#
_entry.id   AF-A0A1G7VRQ6-F1
#
_cell.length_a   1.000
_cell.length_b   1.000
_cell.length_c   1.000
_cell.angle_alpha   90.00
_cell.angle_beta   90.00
_cell.angle_gamma   90.00
#
_symmetry.space_group_name_H-M   'P 1'
#
loop_
_entity.id
_entity.type
_entity.pdbx_description
1 polymer ?
#
loop_
_entity_poly.entity_id
_entity_poly.type
_entity_poly.pdbx_seq_one_letter_code
_entity_poly.pdbx_strand_id
1 'polypeptide(L)'
;MTAPTDDRTAPRPSVPSQEPPTVRLPKPTRDDRRTEIVTRLLDSLEDLVTRHRALSGDPYQVDLHAELIAAEVAHELSVTRSALRRNPPLRRAD
;
A
#
# COMPACT_ATOMS: atom_id res chain seq x y z
N MET A 1 79.72 5.24 -7.75
CA MET A 1 78.52 5.71 -7.00
C MET A 1 77.43 5.96 -8.03
N THR A 2 76.62 4.95 -8.33
CA THR A 2 75.53 4.99 -9.33
C THR A 2 74.35 4.19 -8.77
N ALA A 3 73.16 4.78 -8.90
CA ALA A 3 71.91 4.47 -8.22
C ALA A 3 71.22 3.17 -8.73
N PRO A 4 70.28 2.60 -7.94
CA PRO A 4 69.44 1.49 -8.35
C PRO A 4 68.20 1.98 -9.12
N THR A 5 67.78 1.21 -10.14
CA THR A 5 66.54 1.44 -10.89
C THR A 5 65.40 0.65 -10.23
N ASP A 6 64.42 1.39 -9.74
CA ASP A 6 63.17 0.94 -9.13
C ASP A 6 62.12 0.84 -10.26
N ASP A 7 61.58 -0.36 -10.55
CA ASP A 7 60.59 -0.56 -11.62
C ASP A 7 59.18 -0.83 -11.04
N ARG A 8 58.54 0.28 -10.69
CA ARG A 8 57.19 0.69 -11.09
C ARG A 8 56.09 -0.40 -11.16
N THR A 9 55.48 -0.67 -10.00
CA THR A 9 54.12 -1.22 -9.94
C THR A 9 53.10 -0.17 -10.42
N ALA A 10 52.41 -0.43 -11.53
CA ALA A 10 51.35 0.44 -12.03
C ALA A 10 50.07 0.31 -11.18
N PRO A 11 49.45 1.40 -10.70
CA PRO A 11 48.18 1.33 -10.00
C PRO A 11 47.05 1.11 -11.00
N ARG A 12 46.24 0.07 -10.76
CA ARG A 12 44.96 -0.14 -11.45
C ARG A 12 44.02 1.03 -11.16
N PRO A 13 43.27 1.56 -12.14
CA PRO A 13 42.28 2.59 -11.89
C PRO A 13 41.11 2.02 -11.07
N SER A 14 40.88 2.60 -9.89
CA SER A 14 39.69 2.36 -9.08
C SER A 14 38.47 2.90 -9.81
N VAL A 15 37.58 2.01 -10.25
CA VAL A 15 36.26 2.40 -10.75
C VAL A 15 35.48 2.98 -9.56
N PRO A 16 34.96 4.22 -9.64
CA PRO A 16 34.10 4.72 -8.58
C PRO A 16 32.81 3.88 -8.56
N SER A 17 32.50 3.28 -7.42
CA SER A 17 31.19 2.67 -7.16
C SER A 17 30.11 3.73 -7.36
N GLN A 18 29.44 3.69 -8.51
CA GLN A 18 28.20 4.45 -8.68
C GLN A 18 27.13 3.78 -7.80
N GLU A 19 26.75 4.45 -6.71
CA GLU A 19 25.52 4.11 -6.00
C GLU A 19 24.35 4.18 -7.00
N PRO A 20 23.46 3.18 -7.04
CA PRO A 20 22.33 3.20 -7.95
C PRO A 20 21.50 4.47 -7.69
N PRO A 21 21.03 5.16 -8.74
CA PRO A 21 20.25 6.38 -8.56
C PRO A 21 19.01 6.03 -7.73
N THR A 22 18.93 6.60 -6.53
CA THR A 22 17.78 6.44 -5.66
C THR A 22 16.62 7.19 -6.32
N VAL A 23 15.78 6.47 -7.06
CA VAL A 23 14.56 7.03 -7.64
C VAL A 23 13.69 7.51 -6.49
N ARG A 24 13.61 8.84 -6.29
CA ARG A 24 12.74 9.43 -5.29
C ARG A 24 11.32 9.41 -5.83
N LEU A 25 10.54 8.41 -5.43
CA LEU A 25 9.11 8.39 -5.73
C LEU A 25 8.43 9.60 -5.05
N PRO A 26 7.50 10.28 -5.74
CA PRO A 26 6.72 11.35 -5.13
C PRO A 26 5.94 10.79 -3.93
N LYS A 27 5.90 11.56 -2.84
CA LYS A 27 5.14 11.17 -1.65
C LYS A 27 3.65 11.19 -1.98
N PRO A 28 2.88 10.15 -1.60
CA PRO A 28 1.45 10.10 -1.86
C PRO A 28 0.74 11.28 -1.21
N THR A 29 -0.13 11.92 -1.98
CA THR A 29 -0.93 13.06 -1.53
C THR A 29 -2.03 12.60 -0.59
N ARG A 30 -2.71 13.56 0.06
CA ARG A 30 -3.85 13.24 0.92
C ARG A 30 -5.03 12.69 0.12
N ASP A 31 -5.22 13.16 -1.11
CA ASP A 31 -6.26 12.66 -2.00
C ASP A 31 -5.94 11.25 -2.49
N ASP A 32 -4.67 10.92 -2.77
CA ASP A 32 -4.25 9.54 -3.07
C ASP A 32 -4.60 8.58 -1.92
N ARG A 33 -4.32 8.99 -0.68
CA ARG A 33 -4.67 8.20 0.51
C ARG A 33 -6.17 8.03 0.69
N ARG A 34 -6.97 9.07 0.39
CA ARG A 34 -8.43 8.98 0.46
C ARG A 34 -8.97 8.02 -0.59
N THR A 35 -8.46 8.09 -1.81
CA THR A 35 -8.81 7.17 -2.89
C THR A 35 -8.47 5.73 -2.49
N GLU A 36 -7.26 5.49 -1.98
CA GLU A 36 -6.84 4.18 -1.47
C GLU A 36 -7.76 3.64 -0.37
N ILE A 37 -8.16 4.48 0.59
CA ILE A 37 -9.12 4.11 1.64
C ILE A 37 -10.47 3.67 1.05
N VAL A 38 -10.98 4.41 0.05
CA VAL A 38 -12.26 4.08 -0.60
C VAL A 38 -12.14 2.82 -1.44
N THR A 39 -11.07 2.67 -2.22
CA THR A 39 -10.80 1.46 -3.01
C THR A 39 -10.78 0.23 -2.11
N ARG A 40 -10.06 0.29 -0.98
CA ARG A 40 -10.02 -0.81 -0.02
C ARG A 40 -11.40 -1.17 0.54
N LEU A 41 -12.27 -0.19 0.81
CA LEU A 41 -13.63 -0.48 1.24
C LEU A 41 -14.40 -1.24 0.14
N LEU A 42 -14.26 -0.83 -1.12
CA LEU A 42 -14.95 -1.49 -2.23
C LEU A 42 -14.47 -2.94 -2.39
N ASP A 43 -13.15 -3.16 -2.35
CA ASP A 43 -12.56 -4.51 -2.40
C ASP A 43 -13.08 -5.38 -1.25
N SER A 44 -13.10 -4.86 -0.01
CA SER A 44 -13.66 -5.59 1.15
C SER A 44 -15.13 -5.97 0.95
N LEU A 45 -15.94 -5.08 0.35
CA LEU A 45 -17.36 -5.34 0.10
C LEU A 45 -17.57 -6.38 -1.01
N GLU A 46 -16.76 -6.36 -2.06
CA GLU A 46 -16.78 -7.38 -3.12
C GLU A 46 -16.42 -8.77 -2.58
N ASP A 47 -15.39 -8.85 -1.73
CA ASP A 47 -15.00 -10.07 -1.04
C ASP A 47 -16.13 -10.59 -0.14
N LEU A 48 -16.77 -9.70 0.62
CA LEU A 48 -17.88 -10.05 1.49
C LEU A 48 -19.06 -10.64 0.71
N VAL A 49 -19.44 -10.00 -0.41
CA VAL A 49 -20.52 -10.50 -1.27
C VAL A 49 -20.17 -11.86 -1.87
N THR A 50 -18.91 -12.05 -2.27
CA THR A 50 -18.43 -13.33 -2.81
C THR A 50 -18.53 -14.45 -1.77
N ARG A 51 -18.10 -14.19 -0.53
CA ARG A 51 -18.25 -15.14 0.59
C ARG A 51 -19.71 -15.43 0.90
N HIS A 52 -20.58 -14.41 0.95
CA HIS A 52 -22.00 -14.60 1.20
C HIS A 52 -22.67 -15.48 0.14
N ARG A 53 -22.36 -15.27 -1.15
CA ARG A 53 -22.89 -16.10 -2.23
C ARG A 53 -22.47 -17.56 -2.09
N ALA A 54 -21.26 -17.83 -1.60
CA ALA A 54 -20.80 -19.18 -1.32
C ALA A 54 -21.56 -19.83 -0.13
N LEU A 55 -22.04 -19.03 0.82
CA LEU A 55 -22.80 -19.48 1.99
C LEU A 55 -24.32 -19.59 1.75
N SER A 56 -24.85 -18.97 0.70
CA SER A 56 -26.30 -18.89 0.41
C SER A 56 -27.00 -20.23 0.14
N GLY A 57 -26.28 -21.36 0.20
CA GLY A 57 -26.80 -22.70 -0.01
C GLY A 57 -27.40 -23.38 1.24
N ASP A 58 -27.20 -22.83 2.45
CA ASP A 58 -27.76 -23.39 3.69
C ASP A 58 -29.03 -22.62 4.14
N PRO A 59 -30.24 -23.16 3.88
CA PRO A 59 -31.50 -22.49 4.22
C PRO A 59 -31.79 -22.47 5.72
N TYR A 60 -31.07 -23.22 6.56
CA TYR A 60 -31.31 -23.28 8.00
C TYR A 60 -30.60 -22.17 8.79
N GLN A 61 -29.71 -21.41 8.14
CA GLN A 61 -28.87 -20.39 8.78
C GLN A 61 -29.02 -18.99 8.17
N VAL A 62 -30.06 -18.76 7.35
CA VAL A 62 -30.26 -17.51 6.60
C VAL A 62 -30.22 -16.27 7.50
N ASP A 63 -30.94 -16.30 8.63
CA ASP A 63 -30.99 -15.16 9.57
C ASP A 63 -29.64 -14.90 10.25
N LEU A 64 -28.94 -15.96 10.65
CA LEU A 64 -27.59 -15.87 11.24
C LEU A 64 -26.58 -15.32 10.23
N HIS A 65 -26.64 -15.78 8.97
CA HIS A 65 -25.78 -15.26 7.90
C HIS A 65 -26.05 -13.78 7.64
N ALA A 66 -27.33 -13.36 7.63
CA ALA A 66 -27.70 -11.96 7.46
C ALA A 66 -27.15 -11.08 8.60
N GLU A 67 -27.25 -11.52 9.85
CA GLU A 67 -26.68 -10.80 11.00
C GLU A 67 -25.16 -10.69 10.92
N LEU A 68 -24.47 -11.78 10.56
CA LEU A 68 -23.01 -11.77 10.39
C LEU A 68 -22.57 -10.78 9.30
N ILE A 69 -23.26 -10.77 8.16
CA ILE A 69 -22.98 -9.83 7.06
C ILE A 69 -23.24 -8.40 7.52
N ALA A 70 -24.35 -8.15 8.21
CA ALA A 70 -24.67 -6.82 8.72
C ALA A 70 -23.59 -6.32 9.70
N ALA A 71 -23.11 -7.18 10.59
CA ALA A 71 -22.03 -6.87 11.52
C ALA A 71 -20.71 -6.55 10.79
N GLU A 72 -20.35 -7.32 9.76
CA GLU A 72 -19.12 -7.12 9.00
C GLU A 72 -19.18 -5.85 8.13
N VAL A 73 -20.32 -5.58 7.47
CA VAL A 73 -20.53 -4.30 6.76
C VAL A 73 -20.43 -3.12 7.73
N ALA A 74 -21.04 -3.21 8.91
CA ALA A 74 -20.96 -2.15 9.91
C ALA A 74 -19.51 -1.92 10.37
N HIS A 75 -18.73 -2.99 10.53
CA HIS A 75 -17.31 -2.92 10.87
C HIS A 75 -16.50 -2.20 9.78
N GLU A 76 -16.60 -2.65 8.52
CA GLU A 76 -15.87 -2.06 7.38
C GLU A 76 -16.21 -0.57 7.20
N LEU A 77 -17.49 -0.21 7.36
CA LEU A 77 -17.92 1.18 7.33
C LEU A 77 -17.34 1.99 8.50
N SER A 78 -17.28 1.43 9.70
CA SER A 78 -16.71 2.09 10.88
C SER A 78 -15.21 2.36 10.71
N VAL A 79 -14.46 1.34 10.26
CA VAL A 79 -13.02 1.44 9.98
C VAL A 79 -12.76 2.49 8.90
N THR A 80 -13.51 2.42 7.79
CA THR A 80 -13.37 3.36 6.67
C THR A 80 -13.70 4.79 7.08
N ARG A 81 -14.80 5.02 7.80
CA ARG A 81 -15.14 6.36 8.33
C ARG A 81 -14.05 6.90 9.26
N SER A 82 -13.49 6.06 10.11
CA SER A 82 -12.41 6.43 11.02
C SER A 82 -11.11 6.77 10.26
N ALA A 83 -10.82 6.05 9.17
CA ALA A 83 -9.69 6.36 8.29
C ALA A 83 -9.90 7.67 7.51
N LEU A 84 -11.10 7.91 6.96
CA LEU A 84 -11.44 9.13 6.25
C LEU A 84 -11.45 10.37 7.16
N ARG A 85 -11.90 10.25 8.41
CA ARG A 85 -11.83 11.33 9.41
C ARG A 85 -10.39 11.78 9.68
N ARG A 86 -9.43 10.85 9.62
CA ARG A 86 -7.99 11.15 9.76
C ARG A 86 -7.37 11.76 8.50
N ASN A 87 -8.06 11.70 7.36
CA ASN A 87 -7.60 12.21 6.07
C ASN A 87 -8.67 13.16 5.48
N PRO A 88 -8.87 14.36 6.05
CA PRO A 88 -9.87 15.31 5.57
C PRO A 88 -9.57 15.77 4.14
N PRO A 89 -10.58 16.07 3.29
CA PRO A 89 -10.35 16.50 1.91
C PRO A 89 -9.51 17.78 1.88
N LEU A 90 -8.62 17.90 0.89
CA LEU A 90 -7.97 19.17 0.60
C LEU A 90 -9.07 20.12 0.09
N ARG A 91 -9.30 21.22 0.79
CA ARG A 91 -10.23 22.26 0.35
C ARG A 91 -9.72 22.73 -1.01
N ARG A 92 -10.49 22.55 -2.09
CA ARG A 92 -10.17 23.23 -3.36
C ARG A 92 -10.23 24.73 -3.08
N ALA A 93 -9.15 25.44 -3.39
CA ALA A 93 -9.23 26.89 -3.49
C ALA A 93 -10.03 27.16 -4.76
N ASP A 94 -11.26 27.63 -4.59
CA ASP A 94 -12.09 28.18 -5.67
C ASP A 94 -11.53 29.53 -6.13
#